data_AF-A0A523CX76-F1
#
_entry.id   AF-A0A523CX76-F1
#
_cell.length_a   1.000
_cell.length_b   1.000
_cell.length_c   1.000
_cell.angle_alpha   90.00
_cell.angle_beta   90.00
_cell.angle_gamma   90.00
#
_symmetry.space_group_name_H-M   'P 1'
#
loop_
_entity.id
_entity.type
_entity.pdbx_description
1 polymer ?
#
loop_
_entity_poly.entity_id
_entity_poly.type
_entity_poly.pdbx_seq_one_letter_code
_entity_poly.pdbx_strand_id
1 'polypeptide(L)'
;MLLSTVVTTTGAGFFWHVGFVSQSSGEAMGRLSGILNHPLDLLNGLPFAFTILVILLAHEMGHYLTCRYYGIDATLPYLIPAPPPFNPFGTFGAVIKIRSRFPDRRQLFDVGIAGPLAGFIFIIPSLIVGLQLSTPFSPADPSQGTLEFGEPLIFRLAAMVFFPGEAGVPISLHPIGWAAWFG
;
A
#
# COMPACT_ATOMS: atom_id res chain seq x y z
N MET A 1 18.91 5.33 -0.82
CA MET A 1 17.86 4.45 -0.25
C MET A 1 16.45 4.99 -0.49
N LEU A 2 16.17 6.28 -0.27
CA LEU A 2 14.85 6.85 -0.63
C LEU A 2 14.56 6.71 -2.13
N LEU A 3 15.46 7.20 -3.00
CA LEU A 3 15.29 7.13 -4.45
C LEU A 3 15.10 5.69 -4.95
N SER A 4 15.88 4.73 -4.45
CA SER A 4 15.72 3.32 -4.80
C SER A 4 14.37 2.75 -4.35
N THR A 5 13.83 3.20 -3.21
CA THR A 5 12.50 2.76 -2.75
C THR A 5 11.42 3.36 -3.65
N VAL A 6 11.53 4.63 -4.03
CA VAL A 6 10.60 5.25 -5.00
C VAL A 6 10.62 4.50 -6.33
N VAL A 7 11.79 4.17 -6.87
CA VAL A 7 11.89 3.42 -8.13
C VAL A 7 11.26 2.03 -8.02
N THR A 8 11.55 1.30 -6.94
CA THR A 8 11.04 -0.07 -6.74
C THR A 8 9.54 -0.10 -6.46
N THR A 9 9.01 0.84 -5.67
CA THR A 9 7.56 1.01 -5.43
C THR A 9 6.80 1.48 -6.65
N THR A 10 7.38 2.37 -7.48
CA THR A 10 6.77 2.76 -8.77
C THR A 10 6.72 1.58 -9.74
N GLY A 11 7.79 0.79 -9.81
CA GLY A 11 7.81 -0.43 -10.63
C GLY A 11 6.75 -1.44 -10.16
N ALA A 12 6.63 -1.68 -8.85
CA ALA A 12 5.59 -2.52 -8.28
C ALA A 12 4.19 -1.97 -8.59
N GLY A 13 3.99 -0.67 -8.41
CA GLY A 13 2.74 0.02 -8.73
C GLY A 13 2.33 -0.11 -10.19
N PHE A 14 3.30 -0.12 -11.12
CA PHE A 14 3.03 -0.36 -12.53
C PHE A 14 2.48 -1.77 -12.77
N PHE A 15 3.02 -2.80 -12.12
CA PHE A 15 2.46 -4.16 -12.22
C PHE A 15 1.03 -4.24 -11.69
N TRP A 16 0.74 -3.58 -10.56
CA TRP A 16 -0.63 -3.49 -10.03
C TRP A 16 -1.57 -2.73 -10.98
N HIS A 17 -1.08 -1.64 -11.58
CA HIS A 17 -1.85 -0.87 -12.56
C HIS A 17 -2.16 -1.71 -13.81
N VAL A 18 -1.17 -2.42 -14.36
CA VAL A 18 -1.37 -3.33 -15.49
C VAL A 18 -2.38 -4.41 -15.12
N GLY A 19 -2.28 -5.01 -13.93
CA GLY A 19 -3.26 -6.00 -13.46
C GLY A 19 -4.69 -5.44 -13.44
N PHE A 20 -4.88 -4.26 -12.85
CA PHE A 20 -6.17 -3.58 -12.78
C PHE A 20 -6.76 -3.27 -14.16
N VAL A 21 -6.00 -2.60 -15.03
CA VAL A 21 -6.52 -2.21 -16.36
C VAL A 21 -6.66 -3.43 -17.27
N SER A 22 -5.80 -4.44 -17.18
CA SER A 22 -5.90 -5.63 -18.01
C SER A 22 -7.02 -6.58 -17.58
N GLN A 23 -7.49 -6.51 -16.34
CA GLN A 23 -8.73 -7.18 -15.93
C GLN A 23 -9.95 -6.58 -16.65
N SER A 24 -9.91 -5.28 -16.98
CA SER A 24 -10.95 -4.62 -17.80
C SER A 24 -10.78 -4.77 -19.32
N SER A 25 -9.55 -4.93 -19.84
CA SER A 25 -9.28 -4.88 -21.29
C SER A 25 -8.71 -6.17 -21.91
N GLY A 26 -8.33 -7.17 -21.11
CA GLY A 26 -7.77 -8.45 -21.57
C GLY A 26 -6.31 -8.41 -22.09
N GLU A 27 -5.63 -7.25 -22.04
CA GLU A 27 -4.34 -7.04 -22.72
C GLU A 27 -3.16 -6.84 -21.76
N ALA A 28 -2.90 -7.80 -20.86
CA ALA A 28 -1.76 -7.73 -19.93
C ALA A 28 -0.40 -7.78 -20.64
N MET A 29 -0.22 -8.76 -21.53
CA MET A 29 1.07 -9.00 -22.19
C MET A 29 1.49 -7.85 -23.12
N GLY A 30 0.53 -7.26 -23.84
CA GLY A 30 0.75 -6.12 -24.72
C GLY A 30 1.30 -4.90 -23.97
N ARG A 31 0.71 -4.56 -22.82
CA ARG A 31 1.16 -3.44 -21.98
C ARG A 31 2.52 -3.66 -21.36
N LEU A 32 2.81 -4.88 -20.89
CA LEU A 32 4.14 -5.22 -20.36
C LEU A 32 5.22 -5.09 -21.44
N SER A 33 4.96 -5.54 -22.67
CA SER A 33 5.89 -5.38 -23.80
C SER A 33 6.01 -3.93 -24.29
N GLY A 34 4.92 -3.16 -24.18
CA GLY A 34 4.84 -1.76 -24.59
C GLY A 34 5.78 -0.84 -23.81
N ILE A 35 6.18 -1.22 -22.59
CA ILE A 35 7.10 -0.44 -21.76
C ILE A 35 8.45 -0.18 -22.42
N LEU A 36 8.89 -1.09 -23.31
CA LEU A 36 10.14 -0.92 -24.07
C LEU A 36 10.04 0.21 -25.10
N ASN A 37 8.84 0.45 -25.63
CA ASN A 37 8.56 1.49 -26.61
C ASN A 37 8.07 2.79 -25.95
N HIS A 38 7.41 2.69 -24.79
CA HIS A 38 6.85 3.79 -24.01
C HIS A 38 7.27 3.71 -22.54
N PRO A 39 8.53 4.05 -22.21
CA PRO A 39 9.05 3.93 -20.83
C PRO A 39 8.33 4.84 -19.83
N LEU A 40 7.64 5.88 -20.31
CA LEU A 40 6.84 6.77 -19.47
C LEU A 40 5.61 6.07 -18.85
N ASP A 41 5.20 4.92 -19.38
CA ASP A 41 4.08 4.16 -18.82
C ASP A 41 4.36 3.65 -17.40
N LEU A 42 5.64 3.56 -17.00
CA LEU A 42 6.02 3.29 -15.60
C LEU A 42 5.44 4.31 -14.62
N LEU A 43 5.18 5.54 -15.06
CA LEU A 43 4.60 6.59 -14.22
C LEU A 43 3.17 6.27 -13.79
N ASN A 44 2.48 5.35 -14.46
CA ASN A 44 1.16 4.85 -14.02
C ASN A 44 1.24 4.09 -12.69
N GLY A 45 2.44 3.69 -12.24
CA GLY A 45 2.68 3.14 -10.90
C GLY A 45 2.79 4.18 -9.78
N LEU A 46 2.90 5.48 -10.11
CA LEU A 46 3.05 6.55 -9.11
C LEU A 46 1.91 6.62 -8.09
N PRO A 47 0.61 6.45 -8.44
CA PRO A 47 -0.46 6.49 -7.46
C PRO A 47 -0.30 5.45 -6.36
N PHE A 48 0.10 4.22 -6.72
CA PHE A 48 0.42 3.18 -5.73
C PHE A 48 1.63 3.57 -4.89
N ALA A 49 2.74 3.94 -5.54
CA ALA A 49 4.00 4.25 -4.87
C ALA A 49 3.84 5.42 -3.87
N PHE A 50 3.16 6.49 -4.29
CA PHE A 50 2.88 7.62 -3.43
C PHE A 50 2.05 7.20 -2.22
N THR A 51 0.97 6.44 -2.43
CA THR A 51 0.07 6.01 -1.36
C THR A 51 0.80 5.15 -0.31
N ILE A 52 1.51 4.11 -0.74
CA ILE A 52 2.19 3.20 0.19
C ILE A 52 3.32 3.91 0.93
N LEU A 53 4.09 4.78 0.25
CA LEU A 53 5.18 5.52 0.88
C LEU A 53 4.67 6.52 1.90
N VAL A 54 3.55 7.19 1.65
CA VAL A 54 2.92 8.10 2.61
C VAL A 54 2.44 7.34 3.85
N ILE A 55 1.78 6.20 3.68
CA ILE A 55 1.29 5.40 4.83
C ILE A 55 2.47 4.92 5.68
N LEU A 56 3.50 4.32 5.06
CA LEU A 56 4.68 3.83 5.77
C LEU A 56 5.46 4.95 6.46
N LEU A 57 5.61 6.10 5.78
CA LEU A 57 6.31 7.24 6.36
C LEU A 57 5.51 7.83 7.52
N ALA A 58 4.19 7.92 7.40
CA ALA A 58 3.32 8.37 8.49
C ALA A 58 3.41 7.42 9.70
N HIS A 59 3.43 6.11 9.46
CA HIS A 59 3.60 5.10 10.51
C HIS A 59 4.89 5.33 11.30
N GLU A 60 6.03 5.36 10.61
CA GLU A 60 7.31 5.57 11.28
C GLU A 60 7.48 6.97 11.86
N MET A 61 6.86 7.99 11.25
CA MET A 61 6.80 9.33 11.83
C MET A 61 5.98 9.36 13.13
N GLY A 62 4.92 8.57 13.26
CA GLY A 62 4.16 8.44 14.51
C GLY A 62 5.04 7.94 15.65
N HIS A 63 5.85 6.91 15.38
CA HIS A 63 6.85 6.43 16.34
C HIS A 63 7.91 7.51 16.65
N TYR A 64 8.49 8.13 15.61
CA TYR A 64 9.55 9.14 15.76
C TYR A 64 9.09 10.37 16.56
N LEU A 65 7.91 10.91 16.25
CA LEU A 65 7.37 12.09 16.93
C LEU A 65 7.08 11.79 18.41
N THR A 66 6.59 10.60 18.72
CA THR A 66 6.34 10.18 20.11
C THR A 66 7.63 9.94 20.87
N CYS A 67 8.65 9.34 20.25
CA CYS A 67 10.00 9.27 20.80
C CYS A 67 10.55 10.67 21.10
N ARG A 68 10.39 11.61 20.17
CA ARG A 68 10.83 13.00 20.34
C ARG A 68 10.10 13.71 21.48
N TYR A 69 8.80 13.49 21.61
CA TYR A 69 7.99 14.00 22.72
C TYR A 69 8.50 13.51 24.08
N TYR A 70 8.86 12.23 24.18
CA TYR A 70 9.39 11.62 25.41
C TYR A 70 10.91 11.80 25.59
N GLY A 71 11.61 12.51 24.68
CA GLY A 71 13.07 12.68 24.76
C GLY A 71 13.86 11.38 24.52
N ILE A 72 13.26 10.39 23.87
CA ILE A 72 13.89 9.11 23.49
C ILE A 72 14.68 9.33 22.18
N ASP A 73 15.98 9.07 22.22
CA ASP A 73 16.84 9.15 21.03
C ASP A 73 16.45 8.07 20.01
N ALA A 74 16.08 8.52 18.80
CA ALA A 74 15.69 7.68 17.67
C ALA A 74 16.12 8.33 16.34
N THR A 75 16.38 7.51 15.32
CA THR A 75 16.67 8.01 13.97
C THR A 75 15.42 8.54 13.27
N LEU A 76 15.63 9.35 12.23
CA LEU A 76 14.58 9.60 11.25
C LEU A 76 14.15 8.29 10.55
N PRO A 77 12.92 8.23 10.04
CA PRO A 77 12.46 7.09 9.23
C PRO A 77 13.34 6.85 8.03
N TYR A 78 13.71 5.59 7.80
CA TYR A 78 14.37 5.17 6.57
C TYR A 78 13.58 4.06 5.89
N LEU A 79 13.38 4.23 4.59
CA LEU A 79 12.66 3.30 3.72
C LEU A 79 13.61 2.24 3.16
N ILE A 80 13.13 1.00 3.09
CA ILE A 80 13.91 -0.15 2.62
C ILE A 80 13.36 -0.62 1.26
N PRO A 81 14.10 -0.44 0.16
CA PRO A 81 13.65 -0.85 -1.16
C PRO A 81 13.57 -2.38 -1.26
N ALA A 82 12.57 -2.87 -1.98
CA ALA A 82 12.48 -4.28 -2.35
C ALA A 82 12.08 -4.36 -3.82
N PRO A 83 12.94 -4.85 -4.73
CA PRO A 83 12.58 -4.88 -6.14
C PRO A 83 11.32 -5.74 -6.39
N PRO A 84 10.44 -5.35 -7.33
CA PRO A 84 9.18 -6.04 -7.61
C PRO A 84 9.28 -7.57 -7.83
N PRO A 85 10.36 -8.12 -8.43
CA PRO A 85 10.52 -9.57 -8.56
C PRO A 85 10.64 -10.32 -7.22
N PHE A 86 11.09 -9.66 -6.16
CA PHE A 86 11.26 -10.25 -4.83
C PHE A 86 10.12 -9.91 -3.87
N ASN A 87 9.45 -8.78 -4.09
CA ASN A 87 8.36 -8.31 -3.24
C ASN A 87 7.34 -7.54 -4.09
N PRO A 88 6.07 -7.98 -4.14
CA PRO A 88 5.02 -7.34 -4.93
C PRO A 88 4.69 -5.90 -4.51
N PHE A 89 5.18 -5.42 -3.35
CA PHE A 89 4.90 -4.06 -2.85
C PHE A 89 6.00 -3.05 -3.20
N GLY A 90 7.14 -3.51 -3.70
CA GLY A 90 8.26 -2.63 -4.03
C GLY A 90 9.06 -2.10 -2.82
N THR A 91 8.71 -2.50 -1.60
CA THR A 91 9.36 -2.05 -0.36
C THR A 91 9.24 -3.08 0.75
N PHE A 92 10.28 -3.24 1.58
CA PHE A 92 10.21 -4.02 2.83
C PHE A 92 9.63 -3.22 4.00
N GLY A 93 9.21 -1.98 3.74
CA GLY A 93 8.65 -1.08 4.74
C GLY A 93 9.57 0.10 5.03
N ALA A 94 9.23 0.82 6.08
CA ALA A 94 10.07 1.83 6.70
C ALA A 94 10.37 1.41 8.13
N VAL A 95 11.44 1.93 8.71
CA VAL A 95 11.83 1.66 10.09
C VAL A 95 12.53 2.87 10.70
N ILE A 96 12.39 3.02 12.02
CA ILE A 96 13.26 3.85 12.84
C ILE A 96 14.17 2.98 13.71
N LYS A 97 15.34 3.52 14.07
CA LYS A 97 16.24 2.90 15.04
C LYS A 97 16.19 3.69 16.35
N ILE A 98 15.63 3.07 17.38
CA ILE A 98 15.67 3.58 18.76
C ILE A 98 17.07 3.32 19.34
N ARG A 99 17.71 4.37 19.88
CA ARG A 99 19.10 4.37 20.33
C ARG A 99 19.25 4.47 21.85
N SER A 100 18.16 4.76 22.55
CA SER A 100 18.11 4.89 24.00
C SER A 100 17.10 3.91 24.61
N ARG A 101 17.16 3.71 25.92
CA ARG A 101 16.23 2.81 26.63
C ARG A 101 14.93 3.54 26.91
N PHE A 102 13.83 2.80 26.86
CA PHE A 102 12.54 3.28 27.35
C PHE A 102 12.58 3.42 28.89
N PRO A 103 12.28 4.62 29.43
CA PRO A 103 12.27 4.84 30.88
C PRO A 103 11.19 4.06 31.62
N ASP A 104 10.01 3.88 31.02
CA ASP A 104 8.89 3.15 31.60
C ASP A 104 8.00 2.48 30.55
N ARG A 105 7.10 1.59 31.00
CA ARG A 105 6.22 0.78 30.14
C ARG A 105 5.13 1.59 29.44
N ARG A 106 4.72 2.74 30.00
CA ARG A 106 3.72 3.61 29.36
C ARG A 106 4.32 4.28 28.14
N GLN A 107 5.54 4.80 28.25
CA GLN A 107 6.24 5.37 27.08
C GLN A 107 6.47 4.33 25.99
N LEU A 108 6.82 3.10 26.35
CA LEU A 108 6.92 1.99 25.38
C LEU A 108 5.59 1.73 24.67
N PHE A 109 4.48 1.72 25.42
CA PHE A 109 3.14 1.52 24.86
C PHE A 109 2.73 2.67 23.94
N ASP A 110 2.92 3.91 24.38
CA ASP A 110 2.55 5.11 23.62
C ASP A 110 3.34 5.21 22.32
N VAL A 111 4.66 4.98 22.37
CA VAL A 111 5.47 4.89 21.16
C VAL A 111 4.97 3.75 20.28
N GLY A 112 4.69 2.57 20.86
CA GLY A 112 4.23 1.40 20.13
C GLY A 112 2.90 1.59 19.38
N ILE A 113 1.94 2.31 19.95
CA ILE A 113 0.63 2.55 19.33
C ILE A 113 0.62 3.76 18.38
N ALA A 114 1.51 4.73 18.58
CA ALA A 114 1.53 5.97 17.80
C ALA A 114 1.77 5.73 16.30
N GLY A 115 2.64 4.78 15.93
CA GLY A 115 2.90 4.45 14.53
C GLY A 115 1.69 3.87 13.82
N PRO A 116 1.09 2.77 14.32
CA PRO A 116 -0.15 2.22 13.78
C PRO A 116 -1.28 3.26 13.65
N LEU A 117 -1.50 4.11 14.65
CA LEU A 117 -2.52 5.16 14.57
C LEU A 117 -2.21 6.19 13.49
N ALA A 118 -0.96 6.64 13.38
CA ALA A 118 -0.55 7.59 12.36
C ALA A 118 -0.71 7.01 10.94
N GLY A 119 -0.29 5.76 10.71
CA GLY A 119 -0.50 5.07 9.44
C GLY A 119 -1.99 4.91 9.12
N PHE A 120 -2.79 4.51 10.10
CA PHE A 120 -4.23 4.28 9.94
C PHE A 120 -5.00 5.53 9.48
N ILE A 121 -4.61 6.72 9.94
CA ILE A 121 -5.20 7.99 9.47
C ILE A 121 -5.04 8.16 7.95
N PHE A 122 -3.96 7.68 7.35
CA PHE A 122 -3.74 7.73 5.90
C PHE A 122 -4.33 6.53 5.16
N ILE A 123 -4.49 5.38 5.82
CA ILE A 123 -5.18 4.21 5.25
C ILE A 123 -6.65 4.56 4.93
N ILE A 124 -7.38 5.21 5.84
CA ILE A 124 -8.81 5.52 5.64
C ILE A 124 -9.09 6.31 4.33
N PRO A 125 -8.50 7.49 4.09
CA PRO A 125 -8.75 8.23 2.85
C PRO A 125 -8.25 7.47 1.61
N SER A 126 -7.13 6.75 1.73
CA SER A 126 -6.58 5.95 0.63
C SER A 126 -7.51 4.79 0.26
N LEU A 127 -8.12 4.14 1.26
CA LEU A 127 -9.12 3.10 1.07
C LEU A 127 -10.36 3.65 0.37
N ILE A 128 -10.87 4.81 0.82
CA ILE A 128 -12.04 5.46 0.20
C ILE A 128 -11.76 5.77 -1.27
N VAL A 129 -10.64 6.44 -1.57
CA VAL A 129 -10.26 6.78 -2.94
C VAL A 129 -10.01 5.51 -3.76
N GLY A 130 -9.36 4.51 -3.18
CA GLY A 130 -9.12 3.21 -3.80
C GLY A 130 -10.41 2.53 -4.24
N LEU A 131 -11.39 2.44 -3.34
CA LEU A 131 -12.70 1.82 -3.62
C LEU A 131 -13.51 2.62 -4.64
N GLN A 132 -13.51 3.95 -4.57
CA GLN A 132 -14.20 4.80 -5.56
C GLN A 132 -13.65 4.64 -6.98
N LEU A 133 -12.37 4.33 -7.12
CA LEU A 133 -11.71 4.08 -8.40
C LEU A 133 -11.74 2.60 -8.81
N SER A 134 -12.19 1.71 -7.91
CA SER A 134 -12.29 0.29 -8.19
C SER A 134 -13.54 -0.02 -9.00
N THR A 135 -13.51 -1.12 -9.72
CA THR A 135 -14.62 -1.55 -10.57
C THR A 135 -15.03 -2.98 -10.22
N PRO A 136 -16.33 -3.28 -10.20
CA PRO A 136 -16.77 -4.65 -10.04
C PRO A 136 -16.41 -5.45 -11.30
N PHE A 137 -15.93 -6.68 -11.08
CA PHE A 137 -15.58 -7.57 -12.16
C PHE A 137 -16.36 -8.87 -12.02
N SER A 138 -17.04 -9.28 -13.08
CA SER A 138 -17.66 -10.60 -13.15
C SER A 138 -16.70 -11.54 -13.87
N PRO A 139 -16.11 -12.54 -13.20
CA PRO A 139 -15.28 -13.52 -13.89
C PRO A 139 -16.13 -14.28 -14.90
N ALA A 140 -15.61 -14.47 -16.12
CA ALA A 140 -16.18 -15.43 -17.06
C ALA A 140 -16.00 -16.88 -16.54
N ASP A 141 -15.09 -17.09 -15.59
CA ASP A 141 -14.79 -18.39 -14.99
C ASP A 141 -14.38 -18.24 -13.50
N PRO A 142 -15.19 -18.72 -12.54
CA PRO A 142 -14.87 -18.67 -11.11
C PRO A 142 -13.68 -19.56 -10.70
N SER A 143 -13.15 -20.39 -11.61
CA SER A 143 -12.06 -21.33 -11.33
C SER A 143 -10.65 -20.73 -11.47
N GLN A 144 -10.52 -19.51 -11.97
CA GLN A 144 -9.23 -18.82 -12.01
C GLN A 144 -8.89 -18.32 -10.60
N GLY A 145 -8.08 -19.13 -9.91
CA GLY A 145 -7.60 -18.91 -8.55
C GLY A 145 -7.19 -17.47 -8.30
N THR A 146 -8.15 -16.69 -7.81
CA THR A 146 -7.91 -15.35 -7.30
C THR A 146 -7.31 -15.60 -5.93
N LEU A 147 -6.15 -15.02 -5.67
CA LEU A 147 -5.50 -15.16 -4.38
C LEU A 147 -6.39 -14.45 -3.34
N GLU A 148 -7.26 -15.22 -2.68
CA GLU A 148 -8.15 -14.73 -1.63
C GLU A 148 -7.31 -14.43 -0.38
N PHE A 149 -6.69 -13.26 -0.39
CA PHE A 149 -6.22 -12.69 0.86
C PHE A 149 -7.43 -12.39 1.74
N GLY A 150 -7.38 -12.78 3.02
CA GLY A 150 -8.45 -12.48 3.96
C GLY A 150 -8.72 -10.98 4.01
N GLU A 151 -9.97 -10.56 3.82
CA GLU A 151 -10.36 -9.16 3.80
C GLU A 151 -10.36 -8.58 5.22
N PRO A 152 -9.56 -7.52 5.52
CA PRO A 152 -9.67 -6.81 6.78
C PRO A 152 -11.11 -6.33 7.00
N LEU A 153 -11.59 -6.35 8.25
CA LEU A 153 -12.96 -5.97 8.57
C LEU A 153 -13.33 -4.58 8.03
N ILE A 154 -12.40 -3.63 8.10
CA ILE A 154 -12.61 -2.28 7.55
C ILE A 154 -12.78 -2.27 6.04
N PHE A 155 -12.04 -3.10 5.30
CA PHE A 155 -12.21 -3.25 3.86
C PHE A 155 -13.56 -3.84 3.54
N ARG A 156 -13.96 -4.90 4.25
CA ARG A 156 -15.27 -5.53 4.07
C ARG A 156 -16.42 -4.56 4.36
N LEU A 157 -16.33 -3.79 5.45
CA LEU A 157 -17.32 -2.77 5.79
C LEU A 157 -17.36 -1.64 4.75
N ALA A 158 -16.20 -1.17 4.29
CA ALA A 158 -16.13 -0.14 3.27
C ALA A 158 -16.69 -0.64 1.93
N ALA A 159 -16.37 -1.87 1.52
CA ALA A 159 -16.92 -2.49 0.33
C ALA A 159 -18.45 -2.58 0.37
N MET A 160 -19.04 -2.94 1.52
CA MET A 160 -20.51 -2.94 1.69
C MET A 160 -21.14 -1.56 1.48
N VAL A 161 -20.42 -0.47 1.80
CA VAL A 161 -20.91 0.91 1.64
C VAL A 161 -20.75 1.39 0.20
N PHE A 162 -19.60 1.12 -0.44
CA PHE A 162 -19.27 1.62 -1.78
C PHE A 162 -19.83 0.75 -2.91
N PHE A 163 -20.07 -0.54 -2.67
CA PHE A 163 -20.63 -1.50 -3.63
C PHE A 163 -21.90 -2.17 -3.07
N PRO A 164 -22.97 -1.39 -2.82
CA PRO A 164 -24.21 -1.92 -2.27
C PRO A 164 -24.89 -2.86 -3.27
N GLY A 165 -25.11 -4.12 -2.89
CA GLY A 165 -25.83 -5.12 -3.70
C GLY A 165 -24.96 -6.05 -4.54
N GLU A 166 -23.64 -5.88 -4.52
CA GLU A 166 -22.68 -6.75 -5.22
C GLU A 166 -22.04 -7.77 -4.28
N ALA A 167 -22.79 -8.20 -3.25
CA ALA A 167 -22.32 -9.18 -2.28
C ALA A 167 -21.95 -10.51 -2.97
N GLY A 168 -20.65 -10.81 -3.02
CA GLY A 168 -20.11 -12.02 -3.64
C GLY A 168 -19.59 -11.83 -5.08
N VAL A 169 -19.65 -10.62 -5.64
CA VAL A 169 -18.96 -10.29 -6.89
C VAL A 169 -17.52 -9.87 -6.57
N PRO A 170 -16.49 -10.46 -7.19
CA PRO A 170 -15.13 -10.05 -6.95
C PRO A 170 -14.88 -8.63 -7.48
N ILE A 171 -14.24 -7.80 -6.66
CA ILE A 171 -13.94 -6.40 -6.99
C ILE A 171 -12.53 -6.32 -7.56
N SER A 172 -12.37 -5.67 -8.72
CA SER A 172 -11.06 -5.28 -9.22
C SER A 172 -10.58 -4.05 -8.46
N LEU A 173 -9.72 -4.26 -7.47
CA LEU A 173 -9.25 -3.19 -6.59
C LEU A 173 -8.22 -2.31 -7.31
N HIS A 174 -8.45 -1.00 -7.31
CA HIS A 174 -7.52 -0.02 -7.85
C HIS A 174 -6.16 -0.08 -7.12
N PRO A 175 -5.01 0.24 -7.76
CA PRO A 175 -3.70 0.20 -7.10
C PRO A 175 -3.61 1.00 -5.79
N ILE A 176 -4.32 2.12 -5.68
CA ILE A 176 -4.41 2.89 -4.41
C ILE A 176 -5.07 2.05 -3.30
N GLY A 177 -6.12 1.28 -3.63
CA GLY A 177 -6.78 0.38 -2.68
C GLY A 177 -5.86 -0.75 -2.24
N TRP A 178 -5.08 -1.32 -3.17
CA TRP A 178 -4.03 -2.29 -2.83
C TRP A 178 -2.98 -1.70 -1.89
N ALA A 179 -2.49 -0.47 -2.16
CA ALA A 179 -1.57 0.22 -1.26
C ALA A 179 -2.16 0.44 0.15
N ALA A 180 -3.46 0.78 0.24
CA ALA A 180 -4.16 0.91 1.52
C ALA A 180 -4.40 -0.45 2.23
N TRP A 181 -4.43 -1.55 1.48
CA TRP A 181 -4.58 -2.90 2.02
C TRP A 181 -3.27 -3.40 2.65
N PHE A 182 -2.14 -3.03 2.05
CA PHE A 182 -0.81 -3.41 2.55
C PHE A 182 -0.28 -2.54 3.69
N GLY A 183 -0.63 -1.25 3.69
CA GLY A 183 -0.17 -0.28 4.69
C GLY A 183 -0.78 -0.49 6.06
#